data_AF-A0A288Z6A4-F1
#
_entry.id   AF-A0A288Z6A4-F1
#
_cell.length_a   1.000
_cell.length_b   1.000
_cell.length_c   1.000
_cell.angle_alpha   90.00
_cell.angle_beta   90.00
_cell.angle_gamma   90.00
#
_symmetry.space_group_name_H-M   'P 1'
#
loop_
_entity.id
_entity.type
_entity.pdbx_description
1 polymer ?
#
loop_
_entity_poly.entity_id
_entity_poly.type
_entity_poly.pdbx_seq_one_letter_code
_entity_poly.pdbx_strand_id
1 'polypeptide(L)'
;IYKDYKESRHSVYMFFNSTELREAVPEPWLLSRAELRLQRLKQQQEQHVELYQRYSNDSWRYLSNRLLAPSNTAEWLSFDVTGVVRQWLSQG
;
A
#
# COMPACT_ATOMS: atom_id res chain seq x y z
N ILE A 1 13.63 -14.98 3.73
CA ILE A 1 13.21 -13.79 4.51
C ILE A 1 11.75 -13.38 4.23
N TYR A 2 11.12 -13.81 3.12
CA TYR A 2 9.70 -13.51 2.84
C TYR A 2 8.85 -14.78 2.67
N LYS A 3 8.52 -15.48 3.77
CA LYS A 3 7.67 -16.68 3.71
C LYS A 3 6.49 -16.71 4.69
N ASP A 4 6.14 -15.58 5.30
CA ASP A 4 5.03 -15.51 6.26
C ASP A 4 3.85 -14.68 5.72
N TYR A 5 3.46 -14.91 4.47
CA TYR A 5 2.14 -14.47 4.00
C TYR A 5 1.46 -15.62 3.26
N LYS A 6 0.17 -15.78 3.52
CA LYS A 6 -0.64 -16.80 2.86
C LYS A 6 -1.06 -16.28 1.48
N GLU A 7 -0.60 -16.94 0.43
CA GLU A 7 -1.08 -16.69 -0.92
C GLU A 7 -2.61 -16.81 -0.97
N SER A 8 -3.26 -15.84 -1.60
CA SER A 8 -4.71 -15.73 -1.68
C SER A 8 -5.07 -15.19 -3.06
N ARG A 9 -6.15 -15.71 -3.64
CA ARG A 9 -6.71 -15.18 -4.89
C ARG A 9 -7.38 -13.82 -4.70
N HIS A 10 -7.63 -13.41 -3.45
CA HIS A 10 -8.35 -12.19 -3.10
C HIS A 10 -7.45 -11.14 -2.42
N SER A 11 -6.13 -11.35 -2.42
CA SER A 11 -5.20 -10.46 -1.71
C SER A 11 -3.91 -10.32 -2.49
N VAL A 12 -3.43 -9.09 -2.59
CA VAL A 12 -2.14 -8.74 -3.21
C VAL A 12 -1.27 -8.14 -2.13
N TYR A 13 -0.06 -8.67 -1.97
CA TYR A 13 0.90 -8.20 -0.98
C TYR A 13 2.00 -7.39 -1.67
N MET A 14 2.27 -6.20 -1.14
CA MET A 14 3.28 -5.27 -1.67
C MET A 14 4.25 -4.95 -0.54
N PHE A 15 5.54 -5.15 -0.79
CA PHE A 15 6.62 -4.90 0.17
C PHE A 15 7.59 -3.87 -0.39
N PHE A 16 8.13 -3.04 0.49
CA PHE A 16 9.05 -1.97 0.15
C PHE A 16 10.29 -2.08 1.03
N ASN A 17 11.45 -1.73 0.48
CA ASN A 17 12.70 -1.69 1.22
C ASN A 17 12.77 -0.40 2.04
N SER A 18 12.80 -0.50 3.37
CA SER A 18 12.84 0.68 4.24
C SER A 18 14.15 1.47 4.11
N THR A 19 15.25 0.82 3.73
CA THR A 19 16.53 1.51 3.51
C THR A 19 16.42 2.48 2.33
N GLU A 20 15.85 2.04 1.20
CA GLU A 20 15.62 2.89 0.02
C GLU A 20 14.67 4.05 0.33
N LEU A 21 13.65 3.82 1.17
CA LEU A 21 12.75 4.89 1.61
C LEU A 21 13.49 5.98 2.41
N ARG A 22 14.45 5.59 3.26
CA ARG A 22 15.25 6.55 4.05
C ARG A 22 16.31 7.25 3.22
N GLU A 23 16.88 6.59 2.21
CA GLU A 23 17.75 7.27 1.26
C GLU A 23 17.00 8.37 0.50
N ALA A 24 15.74 8.10 0.12
CA ALA A 24 14.90 9.09 -0.55
C ALA A 24 14.40 10.21 0.39
N VAL A 25 14.06 9.87 1.64
CA VAL A 25 13.60 10.81 2.67
C VAL A 25 14.35 10.55 3.98
N PRO A 26 15.50 11.20 4.20
CA PRO A 26 16.38 10.92 5.34
C PRO A 26 15.72 11.17 6.69
N GLU A 27 14.92 12.23 6.78
CA GLU A 27 14.31 12.66 8.02
C GLU A 27 12.77 12.60 7.93
N PRO A 28 12.08 11.92 8.87
CA PRO A 28 10.63 11.69 8.78
C PRO A 28 9.78 12.96 8.70
N TRP A 29 10.23 14.08 9.27
CA TRP A 29 9.51 15.35 9.24
C TRP A 29 9.59 16.07 7.89
N LEU A 30 10.55 15.71 7.02
CA LEU A 30 10.64 16.23 5.66
C LEU A 30 9.56 15.62 4.74
N LEU A 31 8.98 14.48 5.14
CA LEU A 31 7.90 13.86 4.39
C LEU A 31 6.62 14.70 4.50
N SER A 32 6.24 15.37 3.42
CA SER A 32 4.97 16.12 3.35
C SER A 32 3.78 15.25 2.93
N ARG A 33 3.97 14.36 1.95
CA ARG A 33 2.95 13.45 1.41
C ARG A 33 3.59 12.18 0.86
N ALA A 34 2.92 11.04 1.04
CA ALA A 34 3.25 9.79 0.35
C ALA A 34 1.98 9.12 -0.18
N GLU A 35 2.06 8.61 -1.41
CA GLU A 35 0.96 7.92 -2.07
C GLU A 35 1.40 6.54 -2.55
N LEU A 36 0.60 5.51 -2.22
CA LEU A 36 0.72 4.21 -2.85
C LEU A 36 -0.08 4.23 -4.14
N ARG A 37 0.62 4.11 -5.28
CA ARG A 37 0.01 4.10 -6.61
C ARG A 37 0.01 2.72 -7.23
N LEU A 38 -1.14 2.31 -7.76
CA LEU A 38 -1.30 1.03 -8.44
C LEU A 38 -1.94 1.24 -9.81
N GLN A 39 -1.50 0.46 -10.79
CA GLN A 39 -2.17 0.40 -12.09
C GLN A 39 -3.25 -0.70 -12.05
N ARG A 40 -4.51 -0.28 -12.01
CA ARG A 40 -5.65 -1.20 -12.16
C ARG A 40 -5.79 -1.56 -13.63
N LEU A 41 -5.80 -2.85 -13.94
CA LEU A 41 -6.10 -3.33 -15.29
C LEU A 41 -7.60 -3.21 -15.59
N LYS A 42 -7.95 -3.30 -16.87
CA LYS A 42 -9.35 -3.26 -17.32
C LYS A 42 -10.20 -4.29 -16.56
N GLN A 43 -11.36 -3.89 -16.09
CA GLN A 43 -12.24 -4.75 -15.32
C GLN A 43 -13.71 -4.40 -15.51
N GLN A 44 -14.50 -5.38 -15.90
CA GLN A 44 -15.93 -5.22 -16.25
C GLN A 44 -16.89 -5.30 -15.06
N GLN A 45 -16.36 -5.60 -13.87
CA GLN A 45 -17.16 -5.80 -12.67
C GLN A 45 -16.76 -4.78 -11.62
N GLU A 46 -17.74 -4.31 -10.85
CA GLU A 46 -17.48 -3.47 -9.69
C GLU A 46 -16.70 -4.28 -8.64
N GLN A 47 -15.77 -3.63 -7.95
CA GLN A 47 -15.03 -4.24 -6.85
C GLN A 47 -14.89 -3.29 -5.68
N HIS A 48 -15.14 -3.80 -4.48
CA HIS A 48 -14.76 -3.12 -3.25
C HIS A 48 -13.40 -3.65 -2.79
N VAL A 49 -12.42 -2.75 -2.66
CA VAL A 49 -11.08 -3.11 -2.20
C VAL A 49 -10.76 -2.42 -0.88
N GLU A 50 -9.93 -3.07 -0.08
CA GLU A 50 -9.45 -2.58 1.21
C GLU A 50 -7.92 -2.60 1.23
N LEU A 51 -7.34 -1.56 1.83
CA LEU A 51 -5.91 -1.44 2.01
C LEU A 51 -5.55 -1.67 3.47
N TYR A 52 -4.53 -2.49 3.69
CA TYR A 52 -4.02 -2.85 4.99
C TYR A 52 -2.52 -2.57 5.08
N GLN A 53 -2.04 -2.22 6.28
CA GLN A 53 -0.63 -2.18 6.62
C GLN A 53 -0.27 -3.38 7.47
N ARG A 54 0.91 -3.96 7.24
CA ARG A 54 1.51 -4.93 8.16
C ARG A 54 1.93 -4.22 9.45
N TYR A 55 1.34 -4.60 10.58
CA TYR A 55 1.59 -3.98 11.89
C TYR A 55 2.58 -4.77 12.75
N SER A 56 2.45 -6.09 12.76
CA SER A 56 3.42 -7.02 13.34
C SER A 56 3.68 -8.17 12.38
N ASN A 57 4.52 -9.15 12.75
CA ASN A 57 4.88 -10.25 11.86
C ASN A 57 3.65 -10.96 11.26
N ASP A 58 2.55 -11.07 12.01
CA ASP A 58 1.35 -11.81 11.59
C ASP A 58 0.05 -10.99 11.62
N SER A 59 0.12 -9.68 11.89
CA SER A 59 -1.08 -8.83 11.99
C SER A 59 -1.14 -7.74 10.93
N TRP A 60 -2.36 -7.51 10.44
CA TRP A 60 -2.70 -6.51 9.43
C TRP A 60 -3.64 -5.48 10.07
N ARG A 61 -3.34 -4.20 9.86
CA ARG A 61 -4.16 -3.08 10.33
C ARG A 61 -4.84 -2.43 9.13
N TYR A 62 -6.16 -2.29 9.21
CA TYR A 62 -6.96 -1.58 8.23
C TYR A 62 -6.51 -0.13 8.08
N LEU A 63 -6.44 0.37 6.85
CA LEU A 63 -6.12 1.77 6.55
C LEU A 63 -7.30 2.49 5.89
N SER A 64 -7.76 1.98 4.76
CA SER A 64 -8.81 2.61 3.95
C SER A 64 -9.47 1.60 3.03
N ASN A 65 -10.57 2.01 2.41
CA ASN A 65 -11.25 1.21 1.40
C ASN A 65 -11.60 2.07 0.17
N ARG A 66 -11.89 1.43 -0.96
CA ARG A 66 -12.35 2.10 -2.17
C ARG A 66 -13.28 1.20 -2.97
N LEU A 67 -14.42 1.76 -3.39
CA LEU A 67 -15.27 1.16 -4.40
C LEU A 67 -14.74 1.51 -5.80
N LEU A 68 -14.53 0.49 -6.62
CA LEU A 68 -13.99 0.59 -7.97
C LEU A 68 -15.10 0.26 -8.95
N ALA A 69 -15.60 1.29 -9.65
CA ALA A 69 -16.55 1.09 -10.72
C ALA A 69 -15.92 0.30 -11.88
N PRO A 70 -16.73 -0.43 -12.68
CA PRO A 70 -16.29 -1.06 -13.92
C PRO A 70 -15.61 -0.06 -14.85
N SER A 71 -14.55 -0.48 -15.54
CA SER A 71 -13.86 0.32 -16.55
C SER A 71 -13.22 -0.52 -17.64
N ASN A 72 -13.28 0.01 -18.85
CA ASN A 72 -12.70 -0.57 -20.05
C ASN A 72 -11.23 -0.19 -20.25
N THR A 73 -10.72 0.74 -19.45
CA THR A 73 -9.37 1.27 -19.55
C THR A 73 -8.55 0.95 -18.30
N ALA A 74 -7.23 0.86 -18.47
CA ALA A 74 -6.33 0.80 -17.31
C ALA A 74 -6.34 2.16 -16.60
N GLU A 75 -6.40 2.15 -15.27
CA GLU A 75 -6.53 3.35 -14.46
C GLU A 75 -5.49 3.37 -13.34
N TRP A 76 -4.99 4.56 -13.02
CA TRP A 76 -4.13 4.77 -11.87
C TRP A 76 -4.96 4.99 -10.62
N LEU A 77 -4.78 4.12 -9.64
CA LEU A 77 -5.28 4.28 -8.29
C LEU A 77 -4.18 4.91 -7.43
N SER A 78 -4.58 5.80 -6.54
CA SER A 78 -3.70 6.37 -5.52
C SER A 78 -4.36 6.30 -4.14
N PHE A 79 -3.63 5.83 -3.15
CA PHE A 79 -4.03 5.81 -1.73
C PHE A 79 -3.06 6.69 -0.94
N ASP A 80 -3.59 7.61 -0.13
CA ASP A 80 -2.77 8.38 0.79
C ASP A 80 -2.27 7.46 1.92
N VAL A 81 -0.95 7.32 2.01
CA VAL A 81 -0.27 6.50 3.01
C VAL A 81 0.77 7.33 3.77
N THR A 82 0.62 8.65 3.78
CA THR A 82 1.60 9.58 4.37
C THR A 82 1.93 9.23 5.82
N GLY A 83 0.91 8.99 6.65
CA GLY A 83 1.12 8.62 8.06
C GLY A 83 1.85 7.28 8.23
N VAL A 84 1.54 6.31 7.37
CA VAL A 84 2.15 4.97 7.37
C VAL A 84 3.63 5.04 7.01
N VAL A 85 3.96 5.75 5.92
CA VAL A 85 5.35 5.91 5.48
C VAL A 85 6.16 6.71 6.50
N ARG A 86 5.58 7.77 7.09
CA ARG A 86 6.25 8.51 8.17
C ARG A 86 6.56 7.62 9.37
N GLN A 87 5.65 6.72 9.74
CA GLN A 87 5.88 5.75 10.80
C GLN A 87 7.05 4.81 10.45
N TRP A 88 7.10 4.28 9.23
CA TRP A 88 8.20 3.39 8.79
C TRP A 88 9.56 4.08 8.83
N LEU A 89 9.63 5.34 8.41
CA LEU A 89 10.86 6.14 8.47
C LEU A 89 11.31 6.38 9.93
N SER A 90 10.38 6.43 10.87
CA SER A 90 10.68 6.69 12.29
C SER A 90 11.04 5.43 13.10
N GLN A 91 10.77 4.22 12.57
CA GLN A 91 10.79 2.97 13.33
C GLN A 91 11.98 2.05 13.07
N GLY A 92 12.98 2.45 12.27
CA GLY A 92 14.17 1.61 12.19
C GLY A 92 15.42 2.29 11.75
#